data_AF-A0A950Q3V7-F1
#
_entry.id   AF-A0A950Q3V7-F1
#
_cell.length_a   1.000
_cell.length_b   1.000
_cell.length_c   1.000
_cell.angle_alpha   90.00
_cell.angle_beta   90.00
_cell.angle_gamma   90.00
#
_symmetry.space_group_name_H-M   'P 1'
#
loop_
_entity.id
_entity.type
_entity.pdbx_description
1 polymer ?
#
loop_
_entity_poly.entity_id
_entity_poly.type
_entity_poly.pdbx_seq_one_letter_code
_entity_poly.pdbx_strand_id
1 'polypeptide(L)' 'AVAGSAVLFALVHVTVYGWWVLPIDLAAGFVLSWQRWATGSWKVPAVTHVLANLLVVL' A
#
# COMPACT_ATOMS: atom_id res chain seq x y z
N ALA A 1 8.87 -10.29 5.31
CA ALA A 1 8.82 -8.95 4.70
C ALA A 1 7.39 -8.50 4.43
N VAL A 2 6.60 -9.22 3.60
CA VAL A 2 5.27 -8.80 3.11
C VAL A 2 4.31 -8.32 4.21
N ALA A 3 4.05 -9.14 5.24
CA ALA A 3 3.12 -8.77 6.31
C ALA A 3 3.61 -7.54 7.11
N GLY A 4 4.90 -7.49 7.44
CA GLY A 4 5.48 -6.35 8.16
C GLY A 4 5.40 -5.05 7.37
N SER A 5 5.69 -5.08 6.06
CA SER A 5 5.56 -3.89 5.21
C SER A 5 4.10 -3.47 4.99
N ALA A 6 3.16 -4.42 4.91
CA ALA A 6 1.74 -4.10 4.85
C ALA A 6 1.23 -3.41 6.14
N VAL A 7 1.61 -3.93 7.31
CA VAL A 7 1.27 -3.32 8.61
C VAL A 7 1.89 -1.93 8.73
N LEU A 8 3.17 -1.77 8.42
CA LEU A 8 3.83 -0.46 8.47
C LEU A 8 3.20 0.54 7.50
N PHE A 9 2.85 0.10 6.29
CA PHE A 9 2.13 0.92 5.32
C PHE A 9 0.83 1.45 5.94
N ALA A 10 -0.01 0.57 6.48
CA ALA A 10 -1.28 0.98 7.09
C ALA A 10 -1.10 1.93 8.29
N LEU A 11 -0.13 1.67 9.16
CA LEU A 11 0.11 2.50 10.34
C LEU A 11 0.58 3.92 10.00
N VAL A 12 1.35 4.11 8.92
CA VAL A 12 1.76 5.45 8.49
C VAL A 12 0.54 6.30 8.08
N HIS A 13 -0.45 5.69 7.43
CA HIS A 13 -1.64 6.37 6.94
C HIS A 13 -2.60 6.78 8.05
N VAL A 14 -2.62 6.05 9.17
CA VAL A 14 -3.45 6.41 10.35
C VAL A 14 -3.17 7.83 10.83
N THR A 15 -1.94 8.33 10.72
CA THR A 15 -1.57 9.68 11.16
C THR A 15 -2.22 10.81 10.33
N VAL A 16 -2.63 10.50 9.10
CA VAL A 16 -3.22 11.47 8.16
C VAL A 16 -4.73 11.27 8.03
N TYR A 17 -5.18 10.02 7.97
CA TYR A 17 -6.57 9.68 7.64
C TYR A 17 -7.36 9.11 8.82
N GLY A 18 -6.72 8.77 9.94
CA GLY A 18 -7.36 8.19 11.12
C GLY A 18 -7.46 6.66 11.08
N TRP A 19 -8.02 6.04 12.12
CA TRP A 19 -8.01 4.57 12.26
C TRP A 19 -8.94 3.83 11.28
N TRP A 20 -9.93 4.50 10.71
CA TRP A 20 -10.92 3.87 9.84
C TRP A 20 -10.35 3.42 8.49
N VAL A 21 -9.18 3.94 8.08
CA VAL A 21 -8.50 3.51 6.84
C VAL A 21 -7.72 2.21 6.98
N LEU A 22 -7.54 1.69 8.20
CA LEU A 22 -6.77 0.46 8.43
C LEU A 22 -7.16 -0.71 7.51
N PRO A 23 -8.45 -1.05 7.30
CA PRO A 23 -8.82 -2.19 6.46
C PRO A 23 -8.36 -2.02 5.00
N ILE A 24 -8.54 -0.82 4.43
CA ILE A 24 -8.17 -0.57 3.03
C ILE A 24 -6.64 -0.48 2.88
N ASP A 25 -5.95 0.16 3.82
CA ASP A 25 -4.50 0.30 3.74
C ASP A 25 -3.77 -1.02 4.03
N LEU A 26 -4.32 -1.89 4.87
CA LEU A 26 -3.78 -3.25 5.02
C LEU A 26 -3.92 -4.04 3.72
N ALA A 27 -5.10 -4.00 3.07
CA ALA A 27 -5.32 -4.66 1.80
C ALA A 27 -4.38 -4.13 0.71
N ALA A 28 -4.27 -2.81 0.56
CA ALA A 28 -3.34 -2.17 -0.36
C ALA A 28 -1.88 -2.54 -0.04
N GLY A 29 -1.49 -2.44 1.23
CA GLY A 29 -0.17 -2.80 1.73
C GLY A 29 0.22 -4.24 1.39
N PHE A 30 -0.73 -5.20 1.49
CA PHE A 30 -0.49 -6.59 1.08
C PHE A 30 -0.26 -6.72 -0.42
N VAL A 31 -1.08 -6.08 -1.26
CA VAL A 31 -0.93 -6.11 -2.72
C VAL A 31 0.42 -5.53 -3.14
N LEU A 32 0.77 -4.33 -2.66
CA LEU A 32 2.00 -3.64 -3.02
C LEU A 32 3.24 -4.40 -2.52
N SER A 33 3.17 -4.93 -1.30
CA SER A 33 4.26 -5.73 -0.73
C SER A 33 4.45 -7.05 -1.47
N TRP A 34 3.37 -7.69 -1.90
CA TRP A 34 3.40 -8.90 -2.73
C TRP A 34 4.00 -8.61 -4.11
N GLN A 35 3.61 -7.52 -4.78
CA GLN A 35 4.21 -7.11 -6.06
C GLN A 35 5.72 -6.92 -5.96
N ARG A 36 6.20 -6.29 -4.88
CA ARG A 36 7.65 -6.16 -4.63
C ARG A 36 8.32 -7.52 -4.48
N TRP A 37 7.72 -8.41 -3.69
CA TRP A 37 8.26 -9.76 -3.45
C TRP A 37 8.28 -10.60 -4.73
N ALA A 38 7.20 -10.59 -5.51
CA ALA A 38 7.06 -11.37 -6.73
C ALA A 38 7.98 -10.90 -7.87
N THR A 39 8.27 -9.60 -7.94
CA THR A 39 9.06 -9.02 -9.04
C THR A 39 10.50 -8.69 -8.69
N GLY A 40 10.85 -8.72 -7.39
CA GLY A 40 12.16 -8.24 -6.91
C GLY A 40 12.40 -6.74 -7.13
N SER A 41 11.38 -5.99 -7.56
CA SER A 41 11.49 -4.58 -7.96
C SER A 41 10.48 -3.72 -7.21
N TRP A 42 10.88 -2.51 -6.83
CA TRP A 42 9.97 -1.52 -6.25
C TRP A 42 9.15 -0.77 -7.31
N LYS A 43 9.57 -0.82 -8.59
CA LYS A 43 8.92 -0.05 -9.67
C LYS A 43 7.46 -0.46 -9.86
N VAL A 44 7.18 -1.76 -9.81
CA VAL A 44 5.82 -2.30 -10.00
C VAL A 44 4.85 -1.75 -8.95
N PRO A 45 5.09 -1.91 -7.64
CA PRO A 45 4.20 -1.33 -6.63
C PRO A 45 4.16 0.20 -6.66
N ALA A 46 5.25 0.89 -7.01
CA ALA A 46 5.20 2.35 -7.14
C ALA A 46 4.25 2.80 -8.26
N VAL A 47 4.30 2.17 -9.43
CA VAL A 47 3.39 2.46 -10.54
C VAL A 47 1.95 2.12 -10.14
N THR A 48 1.70 0.96 -9.53
CA THR A 48 0.36 0.59 -9.05
C THR A 48 -0.18 1.61 -8.05
N HIS A 49 0.64 2.04 -7.09
CA HIS A 49 0.25 3.02 -6.07
C HIS A 49 -0.08 4.39 -6.68
N VAL A 50 0.75 4.88 -7.60
CA VAL A 50 0.48 6.13 -8.32
C VAL A 50 -0.84 6.04 -9.10
N LEU A 51 -1.08 4.95 -9.81
CA LEU A 51 -2.33 4.76 -10.56
C LEU A 51 -3.54 4.71 -9.62
N ALA A 52 -3.43 4.00 -8.49
CA ALA A 52 -4.51 3.95 -7.49
C ALA A 52 -4.84 5.36 -6.95
N ASN A 53 -3.81 6.17 -6.66
CA ASN A 53 -4.00 7.54 -6.19
C ASN A 53 -4.62 8.44 -7.27
N LEU A 54 -4.20 8.30 -8.52
CA LEU A 54 -4.80 9.04 -9.63
C LEU A 54 -6.27 8.68 -9.82
N LEU A 55 -6.63 7.40 -9.72
CA LEU A 55 -8.02 6.95 -9.84
C LEU A 55 -8.91 7.43 -8.69
N VAL A 56 -8.36 7.66 -7.49
CA VAL A 56 -9.11 8.20 -6.35
C VAL A 56 -9.48 9.67 -6.52
N VAL A 57 -8.68 10.44 -7.26
CA VAL A 57 -8.89 11.90 -7.43
C VAL A 57 -9.63 12.27 -8.72
N LEU A 58 -9.97 11.28 -9.55
CA LEU A 58 -10.77 11.43 -10.77
C LEU A 58 -12.23 11.06 -10.50
#